data_AF-A0A3D1XNC4-F1
#
_entry.id   AF-A0A3D1XNC4-F1
#
_cell.length_a   1.000
_cell.length_b   1.000
_cell.length_c   1.000
_cell.angle_alpha   90.00
_cell.angle_beta   90.00
_cell.angle_gamma   90.00
#
_symmetry.space_group_name_H-M   'P 1'
#
loop_
_entity.id
_entity.type
_entity.pdbx_description
1 polymer ?
#
loop_
_entity_poly.entity_id
_entity_poly.type
_entity_poly.pdbx_seq_one_letter_code
_entity_poly.pdbx_strand_id
1 'polypeptide(L)'
;MKGKPTCRILLFRHGETANSKEVCFNGHYDVGLSKRGQKQFQHWTKILKQESFKAVYSSDLQRTRNSAQFIGQQYGLEPVSYSELRELSFG
;
A
#
# COMPACT_ATOMS: atom_id res chain seq x y z
N MET A 1 -1.29 26.33 24.76
CA MET A 1 -1.51 26.54 23.31
C MET A 1 -1.57 25.16 22.66
N LYS A 2 -2.72 24.72 22.12
CA LYS A 2 -2.76 23.49 21.33
C LYS A 2 -2.05 23.80 20.00
N GLY A 3 -0.94 23.10 19.72
CA GLY A 3 -0.16 23.31 18.48
C GLY A 3 -1.02 23.11 17.23
N LYS A 4 -0.62 23.72 16.12
CA LYS A 4 -1.30 23.51 14.82
C LYS A 4 -1.44 22.00 14.56
N PRO A 5 -2.61 21.51 14.15
CA PRO A 5 -2.75 20.11 13.77
C PRO A 5 -1.80 19.84 12.59
N THR A 6 -0.92 18.85 12.76
CA THR A 6 -0.01 18.39 11.72
C THR A 6 -0.50 17.03 11.22
N CYS A 7 -0.49 16.86 9.89
CA CYS A 7 -0.76 15.58 9.26
C CYS A 7 0.51 15.16 8.53
N ARG A 8 1.06 13.99 8.87
CA ARG A 8 2.19 13.38 8.17
C ARG A 8 1.67 12.18 7.39
N ILE A 9 1.94 12.18 6.09
CA ILE A 9 1.55 11.10 5.18
C ILE A 9 2.81 10.34 4.77
N LEU A 10 2.79 9.02 4.94
CA LEU A 10 3.81 8.14 4.37
C LEU A 10 3.24 7.53 3.09
N LEU A 11 3.85 7.87 1.95
CA LEU A 11 3.44 7.38 0.64
C LEU A 11 4.27 6.16 0.24
N PHE A 12 3.60 5.02 0.11
CA PHE A 12 4.23 3.78 -0.33
C PHE A 12 3.80 3.44 -1.75
N ARG A 13 4.77 3.07 -2.59
CA ARG A 13 4.47 2.24 -3.75
C ARG A 13 4.14 0.83 -3.27
N HIS A 14 3.17 0.18 -3.93
CA HIS A 14 2.85 -1.22 -3.66
C HIS A 14 4.07 -2.14 -3.81
N GLY A 15 3.99 -3.34 -3.24
CA GLY A 15 5.04 -4.35 -3.38
C GLY A 15 5.19 -4.80 -4.83
N GLU A 16 6.30 -5.45 -5.14
CA GLU A 16 6.52 -6.05 -6.46
C GLU A 16 5.32 -6.91 -6.91
N THR A 17 4.86 -6.74 -8.15
CA THR A 17 3.70 -7.44 -8.71
C THR A 17 4.04 -8.86 -9.17
N ALA A 18 3.04 -9.74 -9.24
CA ALA A 18 3.22 -11.13 -9.64
C ALA A 18 3.80 -11.30 -11.06
N ASN A 19 3.46 -10.36 -11.96
CA ASN A 19 3.95 -10.30 -13.34
C ASN A 19 5.21 -9.44 -13.52
N SER A 20 5.98 -9.18 -12.47
CA SER A 20 7.16 -8.30 -12.52
C SER A 20 8.24 -8.72 -13.53
N LYS A 21 8.22 -9.98 -13.98
CA LYS A 21 9.13 -10.51 -15.01
C LYS A 21 8.68 -10.19 -16.43
N GLU A 22 7.44 -9.74 -16.61
CA GLU A 22 6.87 -9.37 -17.90
C GLU A 22 7.13 -7.90 -18.18
N VAL A 23 7.47 -7.56 -19.42
CA VAL A 23 7.54 -6.17 -19.87
C VAL A 23 6.12 -5.73 -20.20
N CYS A 24 5.39 -5.22 -19.20
CA CYS A 24 4.01 -4.80 -19.35
C CYS A 24 3.70 -3.52 -18.55
N PHE A 25 2.68 -2.79 -19.01
CA PHE A 25 2.04 -1.74 -18.23
C PHE A 25 0.83 -2.33 -17.53
N ASN A 26 0.77 -2.20 -16.19
CA ASN A 26 -0.37 -2.72 -15.44
C ASN A 26 -1.55 -1.75 -15.44
N GLY A 27 -1.34 -0.44 -15.26
CA GLY A 27 -2.45 0.52 -15.14
C GLY A 27 -3.53 0.05 -14.16
N HIS A 28 -4.77 -0.09 -14.63
CA HIS A 28 -5.91 -0.60 -13.85
C HIS A 28 -6.05 -2.13 -13.88
N TYR A 29 -5.19 -2.86 -14.59
CA TYR A 29 -5.14 -4.32 -14.55
C TYR A 29 -4.88 -4.81 -13.12
N ASP A 30 -5.76 -5.67 -12.62
CA ASP A 30 -5.81 -6.05 -11.22
C ASP A 30 -4.86 -7.23 -10.90
N VAL A 31 -3.56 -6.96 -11.01
CA VAL A 31 -2.52 -7.92 -10.67
C VAL A 31 -2.20 -7.90 -9.17
N GLY A 32 -2.00 -9.09 -8.60
CA GLY A 32 -1.57 -9.27 -7.21
C GLY A 32 -0.08 -9.04 -6.97
N LEU A 33 0.34 -9.24 -5.72
CA LEU A 33 1.75 -9.17 -5.31
C LEU A 33 2.51 -10.47 -5.62
N SER A 34 3.79 -10.35 -5.97
CA SER A 34 4.71 -11.49 -5.98
C SER A 34 5.04 -11.94 -4.55
N LYS A 35 5.65 -13.13 -4.41
CA LYS A 35 6.21 -13.57 -3.12
C LYS A 35 7.24 -12.58 -2.57
N ARG A 36 8.00 -11.91 -3.44
CA ARG A 36 8.95 -10.87 -3.05
C ARG A 36 8.22 -9.59 -2.62
N GLY A 37 7.16 -9.19 -3.33
CA GLY A 37 6.30 -8.07 -2.95
C GLY A 37 5.71 -8.21 -1.55
N GLN A 38 5.24 -9.41 -1.21
CA GLN A 38 4.75 -9.73 0.14
C GLN A 38 5.87 -9.59 1.18
N LYS A 39 7.06 -10.15 0.91
CA LYS A 39 8.23 -10.02 1.81
C LYS A 39 8.68 -8.57 2.01
N GLN A 40 8.60 -7.72 0.98
CA GLN A 40 8.89 -6.30 1.09
C GLN A 40 7.98 -5.62 2.13
N PHE A 41 6.68 -5.90 2.08
CA PHE A 41 5.73 -5.29 3.02
C PHE A 41 5.83 -5.89 4.42
N GLN A 42 6.12 -7.19 4.55
CA GLN A 42 6.49 -7.81 5.83
C GLN A 42 7.77 -7.21 6.43
N HIS A 43 8.67 -6.65 5.61
CA HIS A 43 9.85 -5.95 6.10
C HIS A 43 9.50 -4.54 6.58
N TRP A 44 8.67 -3.82 5.82
CA TRP A 44 8.18 -2.50 6.22
C TRP A 44 7.42 -2.51 7.55
N THR A 45 6.59 -3.53 7.81
CA THR A 45 5.88 -3.65 9.10
C THR A 45 6.84 -3.77 10.30
N LYS A 46 8.04 -4.33 10.09
CA LYS A 46 9.09 -4.41 11.11
C LYS A 46 9.78 -3.07 11.31
N ILE A 47 10.14 -2.38 10.22
CA ILE A 47 10.78 -1.06 10.27
C ILE A 47 9.87 -0.05 10.99
N LEU A 48 8.59 -0.06 10.64
CA LEU A 48 7.64 0.93 11.12
C LEU A 48 7.09 0.62 12.51
N LYS A 49 7.50 -0.47 13.18
CA LYS A 49 6.88 -0.98 14.41
C LYS A 49 6.70 0.07 15.53
N GLN A 50 7.55 1.09 15.58
CA GLN A 50 7.49 2.17 16.59
C GLN A 50 6.68 3.40 16.16
N GLU A 51 6.23 3.43 14.90
CA GLU A 51 5.38 4.50 14.39
C GLU A 51 3.93 4.33 14.88
N SER A 52 3.21 5.44 14.90
CA SER A 52 1.78 5.44 15.18
C SER A 52 1.01 5.88 13.94
N PHE A 53 0.16 5.00 13.44
CA PHE A 53 -0.75 5.29 12.34
C PHE A 53 -2.17 5.48 12.85
N LYS A 54 -2.88 6.43 12.25
CA LYS A 54 -4.31 6.68 12.51
C LYS A 54 -5.21 6.09 11.45
N ALA A 55 -4.68 5.88 10.25
CA ALA A 55 -5.39 5.30 9.12
C ALA A 55 -4.39 4.73 8.11
N VAL A 56 -4.85 3.79 7.29
CA VAL A 56 -4.15 3.26 6.14
C VAL A 56 -5.09 3.40 4.94
N TYR A 57 -4.56 3.93 3.83
CA TYR A 57 -5.32 4.14 2.61
C TYR A 57 -4.65 3.42 1.44
N SER A 58 -5.45 2.95 0.50
CA SER A 58 -4.95 2.35 -0.74
C SER A 58 -5.91 2.60 -1.90
N SER A 59 -5.48 2.35 -3.13
CA SER A 59 -6.46 2.06 -4.17
C SER A 59 -7.10 0.69 -3.95
N ASP A 60 -8.16 0.42 -4.68
CA ASP A 60 -8.87 -0.86 -4.70
C ASP A 60 -8.19 -1.94 -5.57
N LEU A 61 -7.00 -1.68 -6.14
CA LEU A 61 -6.23 -2.70 -6.83
C LEU A 61 -5.61 -3.68 -5.82
N GLN A 62 -5.58 -4.97 -6.13
CA GLN A 62 -5.08 -6.02 -5.23
C GLN A 62 -3.65 -5.76 -4.77
N ARG A 63 -2.75 -5.34 -5.67
CA ARG A 63 -1.36 -5.02 -5.29
C ARG A 63 -1.25 -3.94 -4.20
N THR A 64 -2.09 -2.90 -4.23
CA THR A 64 -2.08 -1.84 -3.22
C THR A 64 -2.85 -2.25 -1.97
N ARG A 65 -4.04 -2.88 -2.12
CA ARG A 65 -4.83 -3.40 -0.98
C ARG A 65 -4.05 -4.41 -0.16
N ASN A 66 -3.44 -5.40 -0.80
CA ASN A 66 -2.67 -6.44 -0.09
C ASN A 66 -1.44 -5.85 0.61
N SER A 67 -0.75 -4.91 -0.04
CA SER A 67 0.33 -4.14 0.57
C SER A 67 -0.14 -3.38 1.81
N ALA A 68 -1.24 -2.65 1.70
CA ALA A 68 -1.83 -1.91 2.81
C ALA A 68 -2.28 -2.82 3.95
N GLN A 69 -2.80 -4.02 3.65
CA GLN A 69 -3.23 -4.99 4.66
C GLN A 69 -2.09 -5.45 5.56
N PHE A 70 -0.88 -5.67 5.02
CA PHE A 70 0.28 -6.02 5.84
C PHE A 70 0.57 -4.95 6.88
N ILE A 71 0.50 -3.67 6.49
CA ILE A 71 0.69 -2.54 7.40
C ILE A 71 -0.48 -2.47 8.38
N GLY A 72 -1.72 -2.47 7.88
CA GLY A 72 -2.94 -2.37 8.68
C GLY A 72 -3.03 -3.41 9.80
N GLN A 73 -2.76 -4.68 9.48
CA GLN A 73 -2.78 -5.79 10.46
C GLN A 73 -1.86 -5.56 11.65
N GLN A 74 -0.67 -4.97 11.44
CA GLN A 74 0.28 -4.68 12.53
C GLN A 74 -0.27 -3.64 13.53
N TYR A 75 -1.15 -2.75 13.08
CA TYR A 75 -1.70 -1.66 13.90
C TYR A 75 -3.19 -1.85 14.24
N GLY A 76 -3.80 -2.98 13.85
CA GLY A 76 -5.24 -3.21 14.01
C GLY A 76 -6.11 -2.23 13.19
N LEU A 77 -5.61 -1.80 12.04
CA LEU A 77 -6.30 -0.89 11.14
C LEU A 77 -6.73 -1.61 9.87
N GLU A 78 -8.00 -1.51 9.51
CA GLU A 78 -8.47 -1.96 8.19
C GLU A 78 -8.18 -0.87 7.14
N PRO A 79 -7.48 -1.19 6.03
CA PRO A 79 -7.24 -0.23 4.97
C PRO A 79 -8.53 0.28 4.32
N VAL A 80 -8.62 1.60 4.14
CA VAL A 80 -9.72 2.23 3.40
C VAL A 80 -9.32 2.38 1.93
N SER A 81 -10.13 1.79 1.05
CA SER A 81 -9.85 1.78 -0.39
C SER A 81 -10.58 2.91 -1.12
N TYR A 82 -9.87 3.59 -2.03
CA TYR A 82 -10.43 4.62 -2.92
C TYR A 82 -10.00 4.37 -4.37
N SER A 83 -10.97 4.24 -5.28
CA SER A 83 -10.70 4.05 -6.72
C SER A 83 -9.90 5.20 -7.35
N GLU A 84 -10.00 6.38 -6.76
CA GLU A 84 -9.33 7.63 -7.13
C GLU A 84 -7.81 7.58 -6.89
N LEU A 85 -7.35 6.62 -6.08
CA LEU A 85 -5.93 6.36 -5.83
C LEU A 85 -5.31 5.36 -6.82
N ARG A 86 -6.07 4.88 -7.81
CA ARG A 86 -5.53 3.99 -8.85
C ARG A 86 -4.41 4.67 -9.64
N GLU A 87 -3.53 3.85 -10.18
CA GLU A 87 -2.52 4.27 -11.16
C GLU A 87 -3.19 4.87 -12.42
N LEU A 88 -2.41 5.53 -13.26
CA LEU A 88 -2.87 5.95 -14.59
C LEU A 88 -3.51 4.77 -15.35
N SER A 89 -4.68 5.02 -15.96
CA SER A 89 -5.30 4.09 -16.90
C SER A 89 -4.65 4.21 -18.28
N PHE A 90 -4.39 3.08 -18.94
CA PHE A 90 -3.78 3.03 -20.28
C PHE A 90 -4.76 2.65 -21.39
N GLY A 91 -6.07 2.64 -21.11
CA GLY A 91 -7.13 2.22 -22.03
C GLY A 91 -7.95 1.06 -21.48
#